data_AF-A0A6P7FTS9-F1
#
_entry.id   AF-A0A6P7FTS9-F1
#
_cell.length_a   1.000
_cell.length_b   1.000
_cell.length_c   1.000
_cell.angle_alpha   90.00
_cell.angle_beta   90.00
_cell.angle_gamma   90.00
#
_symmetry.space_group_name_H-M   'P 1'
#
loop_
_entity.id
_entity.type
_entity.pdbx_description
1 polymer ?
#
loop_
_entity_poly.entity_id
_entity_poly.type
_entity_poly.pdbx_seq_one_letter_code
_entity_poly.pdbx_strand_id
1 'polypeptide(L)'
;MNFPVIFTLSICFFAVANCKLDKKDFGAHLLEVVDVTHDKCQRITGASQALIDEMKKGSFPEDIAMKRYTYCLWMLIMKLREDLVLDSRKLWYYVPDMHKEDAVVYMKCNEEARKLPGDDLVSKIWNMQKCIQKNIDDKHYIYF
;
A
#
# COMPACT_ATOMS: atom_id res chain seq x y z
N MET A 1 52.25 29.28 11.73
CA MET A 1 52.49 28.29 10.66
C MET A 1 51.28 27.38 10.59
N ASN A 2 50.70 27.29 9.40
CA ASN A 2 49.42 26.65 9.10
C ASN A 2 49.49 25.12 9.18
N PHE A 3 48.47 24.51 9.78
CA PHE A 3 48.04 23.15 9.44
C PHE A 3 46.52 23.17 9.26
N PRO A 4 45.97 22.81 8.09
CA PRO A 4 44.53 22.88 7.86
C PRO A 4 43.84 21.70 8.54
N VAL A 5 42.80 22.03 9.31
CA VAL A 5 41.79 21.08 9.80
C VAL A 5 40.99 20.60 8.59
N ILE A 6 41.36 19.45 8.02
CA ILE A 6 40.51 18.77 7.04
C ILE A 6 39.61 17.82 7.82
N PHE A 7 38.51 18.39 8.33
CA PHE A 7 37.35 17.62 8.76
C PHE A 7 36.62 17.20 7.48
N THR A 8 37.01 16.07 6.88
CA THR A 8 36.20 15.42 5.85
C THR A 8 34.91 14.95 6.50
N LEU A 9 33.90 15.82 6.46
CA LEU A 9 32.50 15.48 6.68
C LEU A 9 32.12 14.52 5.55
N SER A 10 32.38 13.23 5.75
CA SER A 10 31.83 12.18 4.91
C SER A 10 30.33 12.16 5.17
N ILE A 11 29.61 13.00 4.42
CA ILE A 11 28.15 12.91 4.28
C ILE A 11 27.93 11.56 3.59
N CYS A 12 27.75 10.51 4.40
CA CYS A 12 27.03 9.34 3.95
C CYS A 12 25.65 9.86 3.52
N PHE A 13 25.51 10.12 2.23
CA PHE A 13 24.24 10.05 1.54
C PHE A 13 23.69 8.67 1.86
N PHE A 14 22.93 8.56 2.95
CA PHE A 14 21.91 7.54 3.05
C PHE A 14 20.93 7.89 1.93
N ALA A 15 21.23 7.43 0.72
CA ALA A 15 20.18 7.08 -0.20
C ALA A 15 19.39 6.00 0.54
N VAL A 16 18.40 6.42 1.33
CA VAL A 16 17.25 5.59 1.65
C VAL A 16 16.65 5.27 0.29
N ALA A 17 17.18 4.21 -0.33
CA ALA A 17 16.56 3.54 -1.42
C ALA A 17 15.23 3.07 -0.86
N ASN A 18 14.19 3.88 -1.07
CA ASN A 18 12.81 3.53 -0.79
C ASN A 18 12.52 2.33 -1.70
N CYS A 19 12.82 1.14 -1.19
CA CYS A 19 12.67 -0.12 -1.91
C CYS A 19 11.20 -0.48 -1.88
N LYS A 20 10.37 0.29 -2.59
CA LYS A 20 8.99 -0.08 -2.90
C LYS A 20 9.01 -1.21 -3.94
N LEU A 21 8.04 -2.10 -3.88
CA LEU A 21 7.81 -3.07 -4.94
C LEU A 21 7.55 -2.33 -6.27
N ASP A 22 8.31 -2.70 -7.32
CA ASP A 22 8.06 -2.17 -8.66
C ASP A 22 6.83 -2.85 -9.27
N LYS A 23 6.07 -2.12 -10.08
CA LYS A 23 4.87 -2.66 -10.73
C LYS A 23 5.19 -3.90 -11.56
N LYS A 24 6.36 -3.97 -12.21
CA LYS A 24 6.76 -5.13 -13.01
C LYS A 24 6.87 -6.43 -12.17
N ASP A 25 7.06 -6.29 -10.87
CA ASP A 25 7.21 -7.38 -9.91
C ASP A 25 5.86 -7.71 -9.22
N PHE A 26 4.77 -7.05 -9.63
CA PHE A 26 3.42 -7.45 -9.24
C PHE A 26 3.08 -8.82 -9.85
N GLY A 27 2.24 -9.59 -9.17
CA GLY A 27 1.78 -10.88 -9.67
C GLY A 27 1.02 -10.72 -10.99
N ALA A 28 1.16 -11.69 -11.91
CA ALA A 28 0.57 -11.64 -13.25
C ALA A 28 -0.92 -11.28 -13.24
N HIS A 29 -1.67 -11.85 -12.30
CA HIS A 29 -3.10 -11.61 -12.16
C HIS A 29 -3.45 -10.20 -11.68
N LEU A 30 -2.59 -9.58 -10.86
CA LEU A 30 -2.79 -8.19 -10.46
C LEU A 30 -2.47 -7.24 -11.64
N LEU A 31 -1.42 -7.55 -12.41
CA LEU A 31 -1.04 -6.79 -13.60
C LEU A 31 -2.16 -6.71 -14.64
N GLU A 32 -3.03 -7.72 -14.74
CA GLU A 32 -4.19 -7.73 -15.64
C GLU A 32 -5.24 -6.64 -15.30
N VAL A 33 -5.30 -6.20 -14.03
CA VAL A 33 -6.37 -5.32 -13.55
C VAL A 33 -5.88 -3.99 -12.97
N VAL A 34 -4.58 -3.88 -12.69
CA VAL A 34 -3.99 -2.77 -11.93
C VAL A 34 -4.27 -1.40 -12.55
N ASP A 35 -4.02 -1.23 -13.85
CA ASP A 35 -4.15 0.08 -14.52
C ASP A 35 -5.62 0.50 -14.64
N VAL A 36 -6.49 -0.43 -15.05
CA VAL A 36 -7.92 -0.16 -15.17
C VAL A 36 -8.52 0.21 -13.82
N THR A 37 -8.07 -0.46 -12.74
CA THR A 37 -8.56 -0.19 -11.38
C THR A 37 -8.01 1.14 -10.87
N HIS A 38 -6.71 1.41 -11.04
CA HIS A 38 -6.05 2.67 -10.71
C HIS A 38 -6.81 3.85 -11.34
N ASP A 39 -6.91 3.84 -12.67
CA ASP A 39 -7.54 4.88 -13.47
C ASP A 39 -8.99 5.13 -13.04
N LYS A 40 -9.74 4.05 -12.79
CA LYS A 40 -11.13 4.15 -12.35
C LYS A 40 -11.23 4.78 -10.97
N CYS A 41 -10.44 4.32 -10.01
CA CYS A 41 -10.48 4.85 -8.66
C CYS A 41 -9.99 6.29 -8.60
N GLN A 42 -8.95 6.64 -9.35
CA GLN A 42 -8.47 8.02 -9.45
C GLN A 42 -9.56 8.96 -9.99
N ARG A 43 -10.26 8.57 -11.08
CA ARG A 43 -11.38 9.35 -11.63
C ARG A 43 -12.55 9.50 -10.65
N ILE A 44 -12.88 8.45 -9.90
CA ILE A 44 -14.00 8.47 -8.95
C ILE A 44 -13.70 9.36 -7.76
N THR A 45 -12.46 9.35 -7.25
CA THR A 45 -12.14 9.99 -5.98
C THR A 45 -11.43 11.32 -6.12
N GLY A 46 -10.80 11.59 -7.27
CA GLY A 46 -9.97 12.77 -7.50
C GLY A 46 -8.60 12.69 -6.81
N ALA A 47 -8.16 11.50 -6.37
CA ALA A 47 -6.85 11.32 -5.75
C ALA A 47 -5.72 11.74 -6.71
N SER A 48 -4.76 12.51 -6.20
CA SER A 48 -3.62 12.95 -7.02
C SER A 48 -2.57 11.85 -7.12
N GLN A 49 -1.90 11.78 -8.28
CA GLN A 49 -0.79 10.83 -8.47
C GLN A 49 0.35 11.05 -7.46
N ALA A 50 0.58 12.30 -7.06
CA ALA A 50 1.60 12.64 -6.07
C ALA A 50 1.34 11.96 -4.71
N LEU A 51 0.10 12.01 -4.22
CA LEU A 51 -0.27 11.37 -2.96
C LEU A 51 -0.30 9.83 -3.07
N ILE A 52 -0.66 9.30 -4.24
CA ILE A 52 -0.54 7.86 -4.53
C ILE A 52 0.93 7.43 -4.48
N ASP A 53 1.83 8.21 -5.08
CA ASP A 53 3.26 7.93 -5.06
C ASP A 53 3.90 8.04 -3.67
N GLU A 54 3.33 8.87 -2.79
CA GLU A 54 3.66 8.90 -1.37
C GLU A 54 3.19 7.64 -0.64
N MET A 55 1.96 7.19 -0.89
CA MET A 55 1.45 5.92 -0.34
C MET A 55 2.29 4.72 -0.74
N LYS A 56 2.80 4.69 -1.99
CA LYS A 56 3.73 3.65 -2.45
C LYS A 56 5.04 3.60 -1.67
N LYS A 57 5.39 4.68 -0.97
CA LYS A 57 6.58 4.79 -0.10
C LYS A 57 6.22 4.61 1.38
N GLY A 58 4.99 4.19 1.69
CA GLY A 58 4.52 4.00 3.05
C GLY A 58 4.10 5.27 3.79
N SER A 59 3.94 6.40 3.09
CA SER A 59 3.37 7.62 3.69
C SER A 59 1.85 7.60 3.60
N PHE A 60 1.16 7.91 4.71
CA PHE A 60 -0.30 7.91 4.79
C PHE A 60 -0.82 9.34 4.98
N PRO A 61 -0.99 10.13 3.91
CA PRO A 61 -1.48 11.49 4.01
C PRO A 61 -2.91 11.51 4.56
N GLU A 62 -3.21 12.49 5.42
CA GLU A 62 -4.55 12.69 5.96
C GLU A 62 -5.45 13.42 4.94
N ASP A 63 -5.70 12.76 3.81
CA ASP A 63 -6.50 13.25 2.69
C ASP A 63 -7.69 12.32 2.41
N ILE A 64 -8.89 12.89 2.27
CA ILE A 64 -10.11 12.09 2.09
C ILE A 64 -10.21 11.43 0.71
N ALA A 65 -9.69 12.06 -0.34
CA ALA A 65 -9.67 11.48 -1.68
C ALA A 65 -8.75 10.26 -1.72
N MET A 66 -7.62 10.30 -0.99
CA MET A 66 -6.71 9.17 -0.83
C MET A 66 -7.31 8.01 -0.04
N LYS A 67 -7.95 8.29 1.10
CA LYS A 67 -8.66 7.26 1.87
C LYS A 67 -9.73 6.57 1.02
N ARG A 68 -10.49 7.35 0.24
CA ARG A 68 -11.50 6.84 -0.68
C ARG A 68 -10.88 6.09 -1.86
N TYR A 69 -9.72 6.51 -2.35
CA TYR A 69 -8.99 5.81 -3.41
C TYR A 69 -8.56 4.42 -2.94
N THR A 70 -7.91 4.33 -1.77
CA THR A 70 -7.55 3.05 -1.15
C THR A 70 -8.78 2.17 -0.95
N TYR A 71 -9.87 2.73 -0.42
CA TYR A 71 -11.14 2.01 -0.30
C TYR A 71 -11.62 1.47 -1.66
N CYS A 72 -11.64 2.31 -2.69
CA CYS A 72 -12.06 1.92 -4.04
C CYS A 72 -11.23 0.75 -4.60
N LEU A 73 -9.90 0.77 -4.45
CA LEU A 73 -9.03 -0.31 -4.91
C LEU A 73 -9.43 -1.66 -4.30
N TRP A 74 -9.58 -1.68 -2.98
CA TRP A 74 -9.99 -2.88 -2.23
C TRP A 74 -11.37 -3.38 -2.67
N MET A 75 -12.33 -2.47 -2.83
CA MET A 75 -13.69 -2.84 -3.26
C MET A 75 -13.70 -3.42 -4.67
N LEU A 76 -12.91 -2.89 -5.61
CA LEU A 76 -12.93 -3.35 -7.00
C LEU A 76 -12.17 -4.66 -7.21
N ILE A 77 -10.97 -4.80 -6.63
CA ILE A 77 -10.11 -5.98 -6.84
C ILE A 77 -10.64 -7.16 -6.04
N MET A 78 -10.91 -6.95 -4.75
CA MET A 78 -11.33 -8.04 -3.86
C MET A 78 -12.84 -8.28 -3.91
N LYS A 79 -13.62 -7.33 -4.43
CA LYS A 79 -15.10 -7.37 -4.42
C LYS A 79 -15.61 -7.57 -2.99
N LEU A 80 -15.05 -6.81 -2.05
CA LEU A 80 -15.49 -6.83 -0.66
C LEU A 80 -16.97 -6.40 -0.59
N ARG A 81 -17.66 -6.88 0.44
CA ARG A 81 -19.01 -6.43 0.79
C ARG A 81 -18.93 -5.51 2.01
N GLU A 82 -20.07 -5.08 2.53
CA GLU A 82 -20.16 -4.23 3.72
C GLU A 82 -19.55 -4.87 4.97
N ASP A 83 -19.49 -6.21 5.04
CA ASP A 83 -18.82 -6.96 6.11
C ASP A 83 -17.28 -6.87 6.07
N LEU A 84 -16.74 -6.33 4.97
CA LEU A 84 -15.32 -6.22 4.63
C LEU A 84 -14.57 -7.56 4.71
N VAL A 85 -15.25 -8.71 4.63
CA VAL A 85 -14.60 -10.02 4.73
C VAL A 85 -13.76 -10.26 3.48
N LEU A 86 -12.46 -10.44 3.68
CA LEU A 86 -11.55 -10.74 2.59
C LEU A 86 -11.61 -12.24 2.22
N ASP A 87 -11.76 -12.54 0.94
CA ASP A 87 -11.68 -13.92 0.41
C ASP A 87 -10.21 -14.33 0.24
N SER A 88 -9.73 -15.23 1.08
CA SER A 88 -8.34 -15.69 1.09
C SER A 88 -7.90 -16.29 -0.24
N ARG A 89 -8.81 -16.91 -1.02
CA ARG A 89 -8.47 -17.46 -2.35
C ARG A 89 -8.24 -16.35 -3.37
N LYS A 90 -9.04 -15.28 -3.31
CA LYS A 90 -8.81 -14.10 -4.17
C LYS A 90 -7.53 -13.37 -3.79
N LEU A 91 -7.22 -13.27 -2.50
CA LEU A 91 -5.99 -12.63 -2.07
C LEU A 91 -4.80 -13.45 -2.54
N TRP A 92 -4.85 -14.77 -2.37
CA TRP A 92 -3.85 -15.68 -2.90
C TRP A 92 -3.71 -15.55 -4.42
N TYR A 93 -4.79 -15.29 -5.15
CA TYR A 93 -4.74 -15.08 -6.60
C TYR A 93 -3.94 -13.81 -7.00
N TYR A 94 -4.03 -12.72 -6.23
CA TYR A 94 -3.39 -11.45 -6.58
C TYR A 94 -2.01 -11.22 -5.95
N VAL A 95 -1.72 -11.80 -4.78
CA VAL A 95 -0.40 -11.67 -4.14
C VAL A 95 0.65 -12.38 -5.03
N PRO A 96 1.82 -11.79 -5.31
CA PRO A 96 2.88 -12.43 -6.10
C PRO A 96 3.33 -13.77 -5.50
N ASP A 97 3.70 -14.72 -6.36
CA ASP A 97 4.12 -16.07 -5.93
C ASP A 97 5.34 -16.04 -4.99
N MET A 98 6.28 -15.12 -5.22
CA MET A 98 7.48 -14.96 -4.40
C MET A 98 7.21 -14.50 -2.95
N HIS A 99 6.01 -14.00 -2.66
CA HIS A 99 5.65 -13.43 -1.36
C HIS A 99 4.27 -13.88 -0.87
N LYS A 100 3.80 -15.08 -1.25
CA LYS A 100 2.47 -15.58 -0.86
C LYS A 100 2.28 -15.66 0.66
N GLU A 101 3.37 -15.85 1.41
CA GLU A 101 3.30 -15.90 2.88
C GLU A 101 2.73 -14.61 3.47
N ASP A 102 2.94 -13.48 2.80
CA ASP A 102 2.42 -12.18 3.25
C ASP A 102 0.89 -12.13 3.26
N ALA A 103 0.21 -13.03 2.56
CA ALA A 103 -1.25 -13.16 2.60
C ALA A 103 -1.78 -13.31 4.04
N VAL A 104 -0.99 -13.93 4.94
CA VAL A 104 -1.34 -14.04 6.36
C VAL A 104 -1.44 -12.66 7.03
N VAL A 105 -0.55 -11.73 6.68
CA VAL A 105 -0.56 -10.36 7.20
C VAL A 105 -1.79 -9.61 6.72
N TYR A 106 -2.13 -9.70 5.43
CA TYR A 106 -3.34 -9.11 4.88
C TYR A 106 -4.61 -9.62 5.59
N MET A 107 -4.72 -10.94 5.81
CA MET A 107 -5.87 -11.54 6.50
C MET A 107 -5.97 -11.05 7.94
N LYS A 108 -4.85 -11.00 8.67
CA LYS A 108 -4.79 -10.49 10.05
C LYS A 108 -5.21 -9.01 10.12
N CYS A 109 -4.65 -8.18 9.26
CA CYS A 109 -4.98 -6.75 9.21
C CYS A 109 -6.45 -6.49 8.83
N ASN A 110 -7.03 -7.32 7.95
CA ASN A 110 -8.47 -7.25 7.65
C ASN A 110 -9.33 -7.58 8.87
N GLU A 111 -8.98 -8.63 9.61
CA GLU A 111 -9.68 -8.99 10.84
C GLU A 111 -9.62 -7.88 11.90
N GLU A 112 -8.44 -7.30 12.12
CA GLU A 112 -8.24 -6.19 13.05
C GLU A 112 -9.05 -4.94 12.63
N ALA A 113 -9.01 -4.58 11.35
CA ALA A 113 -9.76 -3.44 10.83
C ALA A 113 -11.28 -3.59 10.99
N ARG A 114 -11.80 -4.81 10.82
CA ARG A 114 -13.24 -5.11 10.99
C ARG A 114 -13.71 -4.95 12.44
N LYS A 115 -12.83 -5.23 13.41
CA LYS A 115 -13.08 -5.07 14.85
C LYS A 115 -13.06 -3.61 15.32
N LEU A 116 -12.58 -2.68 14.51
CA LEU A 116 -12.61 -1.26 14.85
C LEU A 116 -14.08 -0.78 15.02
N PRO A 117 -14.35 0.08 16.01
CA PRO A 117 -15.69 0.59 16.27
C PRO A 117 -16.20 1.48 15.12
N GLY A 118 -17.53 1.59 15.01
CA GLY A 118 -18.22 2.41 14.02
C GLY A 118 -18.38 1.73 12.65
N ASP A 119 -19.12 2.41 11.77
CA ASP A 119 -19.56 1.86 10.47
C ASP A 119 -18.89 2.55 9.27
N ASP A 120 -17.88 3.40 9.51
CA ASP A 120 -17.11 4.03 8.45
C ASP A 120 -16.15 3.02 7.79
N LEU A 121 -16.64 2.39 6.73
CA LEU A 121 -15.90 1.39 5.95
C LEU A 121 -14.63 1.97 5.31
N VAL A 122 -14.64 3.26 4.95
CA VAL A 122 -13.46 3.93 4.35
C VAL A 122 -12.35 4.02 5.39
N SER A 123 -12.68 4.46 6.61
CA SER A 123 -11.72 4.51 7.71
C SER A 123 -11.22 3.11 8.12
N LYS A 124 -12.09 2.08 8.09
CA LYS A 124 -11.65 0.70 8.36
C LYS A 124 -10.63 0.21 7.33
N ILE A 125 -10.91 0.38 6.04
CA ILE A 125 -9.96 -0.01 4.98
C ILE A 125 -8.67 0.83 5.03
N TRP A 126 -8.75 2.11 5.36
CA TRP A 126 -7.57 2.94 5.58
C TRP A 126 -6.67 2.39 6.71
N ASN A 127 -7.28 2.01 7.83
CA ASN A 127 -6.54 1.40 8.93
C ASN A 127 -5.99 0.01 8.58
N MET A 128 -6.74 -0.78 7.79
CA MET A 128 -6.25 -2.03 7.24
C MET A 128 -4.99 -1.81 6.38
N GLN A 129 -5.00 -0.82 5.48
CA GLN A 129 -3.84 -0.53 4.63
C GLN A 129 -2.62 -0.09 5.44
N LYS A 130 -2.80 0.73 6.49
CA LYS A 130 -1.73 1.09 7.43
C LYS A 130 -1.16 -0.13 8.15
N CYS A 131 -2.02 -1.05 8.59
CA CYS A 131 -1.60 -2.29 9.21
C CYS A 131 -0.77 -3.14 8.24
N ILE A 132 -1.21 -3.28 6.98
CA ILE A 132 -0.50 -4.04 5.95
C ILE A 132 0.90 -3.45 5.73
N GLN A 133 0.99 -2.14 5.45
CA GLN A 133 2.27 -1.50 5.19
C GLN A 133 3.23 -1.60 6.38
N LYS A 134 2.72 -1.52 7.62
CA LYS A 134 3.55 -1.64 8.82
C LYS A 134 4.14 -3.04 9.03
N ASN A 135 3.47 -4.10 8.53
CA ASN A 135 3.79 -5.49 8.86
C ASN A 135 4.30 -6.32 7.68
N ILE A 136 4.40 -5.74 6.49
CA ILE A 136 4.99 -6.36 5.29
C ILE A 136 6.34 -5.66 5.02
N ASP A 137 7.30 -6.39 4.46
CA ASP A 137 8.56 -5.79 3.98
C ASP A 137 8.24 -4.74 2.90
N ASP A 138 8.86 -3.56 2.96
CA ASP A 138 8.60 -2.48 1.98
C ASP A 138 8.80 -2.96 0.52
N LYS A 139 9.70 -3.93 0.30
CA LYS A 139 9.94 -4.56 -1.01
C LYS A 139 8.80 -5.43 -1.50
N HIS A 140 7.94 -5.89 -0.60
CA HIS A 140 6.77 -6.72 -0.91
C HIS A 140 5.47 -5.90 -0.88
N TYR A 141 5.52 -4.67 -0.37
CA TYR A 141 4.34 -3.84 -0.20
C TYR A 141 3.71 -3.45 -1.55
N ILE A 142 2.47 -3.89 -1.76
CA ILE A 142 1.71 -3.64 -2.98
C ILE A 142 0.85 -2.38 -2.80
N TYR A 143 1.15 -1.35 -3.58
CA TYR A 143 0.31 -0.18 -3.74
C TYR A 143 0.55 0.48 -5.09
N PHE A 144 -0.48 1.09 -5.68
CA PHE A 144 -0.41 1.67 -7.02
C PHE A 144 -1.43 2.78 -7.21
#